data_AF-A0AAD6ZEM8-F1
#
_entry.id   AF-A0AAD6ZEM8-F1
#
_cell.length_a   1.000
_cell.length_b   1.000
_cell.length_c   1.000
_cell.angle_alpha   90.00
_cell.angle_beta   90.00
_cell.angle_gamma   90.00
#
_symmetry.space_group_name_H-M   'P 1'
#
loop_
_entity.id
_entity.type
_entity.pdbx_description
1 polymer ?
#
loop_
_entity_poly.entity_id
_entity_poly.type
_entity_poly.pdbx_seq_one_letter_code
_entity_poly.pdbx_strand_id
1 'polypeptide(L)'
;MICAFLATLACALAARALPGNSIAIQDVTSGLWIVSYTAATNLAPLGTSVTQATIFDVAEQGGTGAFVLRNYETYQFMTADWSGTAPVASARSEASTDEKFFFLQTGTNTYIIKANSNSLYLQTIGGTIYNNATQAGASVYTIVAQTAPVTVAEGTLGEVFIEDITSSLYVTVSGSSALVPTTSVRANGAIFRMYGDTLATIEYLTTGEFVTATMPGNQPLTATVMTPSTWEEYSVFYLTSGRYAIKANSNGLYLQTTSAGIVNSAFSQASGSVYNLVNANPGRR
;
A
#
# COMPACT_ATOMS: atom_id res chain seq x y z
N MET A 1 27.70 51.50 3.54
CA MET A 1 27.73 50.64 4.75
C MET A 1 26.53 49.71 4.67
N ILE A 2 26.60 48.72 3.77
CA ILE A 2 25.53 47.78 3.44
C ILE A 2 25.93 46.47 4.13
N CYS A 3 25.61 46.37 5.42
CA CYS A 3 25.96 45.21 6.26
C CYS A 3 24.81 44.85 7.20
N ALA A 4 23.57 44.96 6.72
CA ALA A 4 22.39 44.67 7.52
C ALA A 4 21.20 44.27 6.65
N PHE A 5 21.29 43.18 5.88
CA PHE A 5 20.08 42.54 5.30
C PHE A 5 20.26 41.06 4.89
N LEU A 6 21.31 40.36 5.34
CA LEU A 6 21.59 38.97 4.94
C LEU A 6 21.62 37.96 6.10
N ALA A 7 21.01 38.27 7.26
CA ALA A 7 21.11 37.42 8.45
C ALA A 7 19.78 37.10 9.15
N THR A 8 18.64 37.15 8.46
CA THR A 8 17.31 36.87 9.08
C THR A 8 16.46 35.90 8.29
N LEU A 9 17.02 34.76 7.87
CA LEU A 9 16.22 33.57 7.54
C LEU A 9 17.04 32.27 7.60
N ALA A 10 17.95 32.15 8.57
CA ALA A 10 18.27 30.84 9.13
C ALA A 10 17.09 30.42 10.02
N CYS A 11 15.94 30.17 9.40
CA CYS A 11 14.84 29.50 10.06
C CYS A 11 15.39 28.13 10.46
N ALA A 12 15.58 27.91 11.75
CA ALA A 12 15.93 26.62 12.29
C ALA A 12 14.84 25.63 11.87
N LEU A 13 15.05 24.93 10.77
CA LEU A 13 14.27 23.77 10.36
C LEU A 13 14.55 22.67 11.39
N ALA A 14 13.91 22.76 12.55
CA ALA A 14 13.89 21.69 13.51
C ALA A 14 13.12 20.51 12.89
N ALA A 15 13.62 19.29 13.08
CA ALA A 15 12.86 18.09 12.77
C ALA A 15 11.54 18.17 13.55
N ARG A 16 10.43 18.22 12.82
CA ARG A 16 9.09 18.32 13.38
C ARG A 16 8.36 17.00 13.17
N ALA A 17 7.53 16.63 14.14
CA ALA A 17 6.75 15.39 14.09
C ALA A 17 5.95 15.30 12.77
N LEU A 18 6.01 14.13 12.13
CA LEU A 18 5.23 13.83 10.95
C LEU A 18 3.73 13.77 11.29
N PRO A 19 2.83 13.99 10.31
CA PRO A 19 1.41 14.18 10.57
C PRO A 19 0.66 12.92 11.03
N GLY A 20 1.31 11.76 11.08
CA GLY A 20 0.74 10.50 11.56
C GLY A 20 1.75 9.34 11.52
N ASN A 21 1.34 8.18 12.02
CA ASN A 21 2.16 6.95 12.03
C ASN A 21 2.17 6.23 10.68
N SER A 22 1.24 6.57 9.79
CA SER A 22 1.28 6.15 8.40
C SER A 22 1.05 7.35 7.50
N ILE A 23 1.80 7.45 6.40
CA ILE A 23 1.81 8.62 5.53
C ILE A 23 1.79 8.24 4.05
N ALA A 24 1.31 9.16 3.23
CA ALA A 24 1.56 9.20 1.79
C ALA A 24 2.37 10.46 1.46
N ILE A 25 3.20 10.37 0.42
CA ILE A 25 4.10 11.45 0.00
C ILE A 25 3.70 11.89 -1.41
N GLN A 26 3.58 13.19 -1.64
CA GLN A 26 3.34 13.79 -2.95
C GLN A 26 4.50 14.71 -3.32
N ASP A 27 5.01 14.61 -4.53
CA ASP A 27 5.96 15.56 -5.09
C ASP A 27 5.23 16.87 -5.44
N VAL A 28 5.65 17.98 -4.83
CA VAL A 28 4.94 19.27 -4.97
C VAL A 28 5.04 19.80 -6.41
N THR A 29 6.17 19.59 -7.08
CA THR A 29 6.41 20.14 -8.41
C THR A 29 5.53 19.48 -9.47
N SER A 30 5.44 18.15 -9.46
CA SER A 30 4.60 17.39 -10.40
C SER A 30 3.14 17.26 -9.96
N GLY A 31 2.86 17.40 -8.66
CA GLY A 31 1.56 17.09 -8.08
C GLY A 31 1.25 15.59 -8.04
N LEU A 32 2.23 14.73 -8.34
CA LEU A 32 2.06 13.28 -8.35
C LEU A 32 2.50 12.65 -7.03
N TRP A 33 1.84 11.56 -6.67
CA TRP A 33 2.07 10.78 -5.47
C TRP A 33 3.18 9.76 -5.68
N ILE A 34 4.01 9.60 -4.66
CA ILE A 34 5.12 8.65 -4.68
C ILE A 34 4.56 7.23 -4.62
N VAL A 35 5.01 6.39 -5.54
CA VAL A 35 4.65 4.98 -5.65
C VAL A 35 5.92 4.14 -5.70
N SER A 36 5.85 2.96 -5.08
CA SER A 36 6.81 1.86 -5.08
C SER A 36 6.11 0.65 -5.69
N TYR A 37 6.69 -0.02 -6.68
CA TYR A 37 6.09 -1.21 -7.28
C TYR A 37 6.93 -2.46 -6.97
N THR A 38 6.33 -3.64 -6.88
CA THR A 38 7.08 -4.89 -6.67
C THR A 38 7.97 -5.27 -7.86
N ALA A 39 7.65 -4.79 -9.07
CA ALA A 39 8.48 -4.96 -10.27
C ALA A 39 9.67 -3.97 -10.34
N ALA A 40 9.61 -2.87 -9.57
CA ALA A 40 10.66 -1.87 -9.46
C ALA A 40 10.58 -1.24 -8.07
N THR A 41 11.47 -1.67 -7.17
CA THR A 41 11.55 -1.16 -5.79
C THR A 41 11.76 0.34 -5.71
N ASN A 42 12.20 0.97 -6.81
CA ASN A 42 12.46 2.40 -6.92
C ASN A 42 11.18 3.21 -6.74
N LEU A 43 11.31 4.30 -5.99
CA LEU A 43 10.25 5.26 -5.74
C LEU A 43 10.17 6.29 -6.87
N ALA A 44 8.95 6.53 -7.36
CA ALA A 44 8.69 7.49 -8.42
C ALA A 44 7.35 8.23 -8.20
N PRO A 45 7.27 9.55 -8.48
CA PRO A 45 6.03 10.31 -8.45
C PRO A 45 5.19 10.00 -9.68
N LEU A 46 4.31 9.01 -9.56
CA LEU A 46 3.48 8.51 -10.67
C LEU A 46 1.99 8.46 -10.35
N GLY A 47 1.61 8.45 -9.06
CA GLY A 47 0.22 8.41 -8.65
C GLY A 47 -0.48 9.75 -8.92
N THR A 48 -1.66 9.72 -9.51
CA THR A 48 -2.47 10.93 -9.79
C THR A 48 -3.46 11.24 -8.67
N SER A 49 -3.61 10.34 -7.69
CA SER A 49 -4.43 10.52 -6.50
C SER A 49 -3.75 9.92 -5.26
N VAL A 50 -4.14 10.38 -4.08
CA VAL A 50 -3.62 9.86 -2.80
C VAL A 50 -3.87 8.36 -2.61
N THR A 51 -4.95 7.84 -3.20
CA THR A 51 -5.28 6.41 -3.16
C THR A 51 -4.33 5.53 -3.98
N GLN A 52 -3.55 6.12 -4.89
CA GLN A 52 -2.51 5.43 -5.66
C GLN A 52 -1.13 5.52 -5.00
N ALA A 53 -0.99 6.31 -3.94
CA ALA A 53 0.28 6.50 -3.26
C ALA A 53 0.73 5.23 -2.53
N THR A 54 2.04 5.01 -2.46
CA THR A 54 2.59 4.08 -1.47
C THR A 54 2.37 4.64 -0.07
N ILE A 55 1.75 3.84 0.77
CA ILE A 55 1.61 4.12 2.19
C ILE A 55 2.87 3.66 2.90
N PHE A 56 3.44 4.53 3.73
CA PHE A 56 4.58 4.20 4.58
C PHE A 56 4.16 4.22 6.04
N ASP A 57 4.46 3.16 6.77
CA ASP A 57 4.56 3.21 8.23
C ASP A 57 5.80 4.02 8.61
N VAL A 58 5.65 4.87 9.61
CA VAL A 58 6.71 5.77 10.06
C VAL A 58 7.03 5.52 11.51
N ALA A 59 8.32 5.38 11.81
CA ALA A 59 8.83 5.32 13.17
C ALA A 59 10.05 6.22 13.34
N GLU A 60 10.09 6.99 14.43
CA GLU A 60 11.30 7.73 14.82
C GLU A 60 12.33 6.76 15.42
N GLN A 61 13.60 6.93 15.06
CA GLN A 61 14.70 6.11 15.55
C GLN A 61 15.50 6.83 16.63
N GLY A 62 15.44 6.31 17.85
CA GLY A 62 16.37 6.63 18.94
C GLY A 62 16.37 8.10 19.41
N GLY A 63 15.27 8.83 19.23
CA GLY A 63 15.16 10.25 19.65
C GLY A 63 16.09 11.20 18.89
N THR A 64 16.59 10.77 17.73
CA THR A 64 17.55 11.53 16.92
C THR A 64 16.87 12.51 15.95
N GLY A 65 15.54 12.49 15.86
CA GLY A 65 14.79 13.18 14.80
C GLY A 65 14.91 12.53 13.41
N ALA A 66 15.58 11.37 13.31
CA ALA A 66 15.59 10.55 12.10
C ALA A 66 14.41 9.58 12.10
N PHE A 67 13.77 9.43 10.95
CA PHE A 67 12.63 8.55 10.74
C PHE A 67 13.01 7.44 9.76
N VAL A 68 12.44 6.26 9.99
CA VAL A 68 12.42 5.17 9.01
C VAL A 68 11.02 5.10 8.42
N LEU A 69 10.95 4.80 7.12
CA LEU A 69 9.71 4.65 6.38
C LEU A 69 9.67 3.22 5.89
N ARG A 70 8.75 2.42 6.42
CA ARG A 70 8.52 1.06 5.93
C ARG A 70 7.34 1.09 4.98
N ASN A 71 7.55 0.70 3.73
CA ASN A 71 6.47 0.50 2.80
C ASN A 71 5.46 -0.48 3.41
N TYR A 72 4.23 -0.02 3.59
CA TYR A 72 3.18 -0.78 4.24
C TYR A 72 2.87 -2.09 3.49
N GLU A 73 3.02 -2.07 2.16
CA GLU A 73 2.64 -3.18 1.31
C GLU A 73 3.71 -4.26 1.18
N THR A 74 4.99 -3.88 1.18
CA THR A 74 6.12 -4.81 0.99
C THR A 74 6.86 -5.12 2.27
N TYR A 75 6.58 -4.39 3.36
CA TYR A 75 7.33 -4.41 4.62
C TYR A 75 8.81 -4.07 4.46
N GLN A 76 9.21 -3.53 3.32
CA GLN A 76 10.57 -3.09 3.07
C GLN A 76 10.72 -1.62 3.42
N PHE A 77 11.83 -1.28 4.05
CA PHE A 77 12.22 0.08 4.33
C PHE A 77 12.65 0.81 3.05
N MET A 78 12.19 2.05 2.95
CA MET A 78 12.73 3.05 2.05
C MET A 78 14.22 3.18 2.35
N THR A 79 15.06 3.06 1.33
CA THR A 79 16.52 3.05 1.40
C THR A 79 17.08 4.03 0.38
N ALA A 80 18.07 4.79 0.81
CA ALA A 80 18.77 5.76 -0.01
C ALA A 80 20.20 5.27 -0.31
N ASP A 81 20.63 5.41 -1.55
CA ASP A 81 21.96 4.98 -1.96
C ASP A 81 23.05 5.91 -1.41
N TRP A 82 24.10 5.36 -0.79
CA TRP A 82 25.17 6.17 -0.21
C TRP A 82 25.84 7.09 -1.26
N SER A 83 25.94 6.64 -2.52
CA SER A 83 26.56 7.43 -3.59
C SER A 83 25.62 8.45 -4.23
N GLY A 84 24.31 8.34 -3.97
CA GLY A 84 23.26 9.12 -4.61
C GLY A 84 23.11 8.87 -6.12
N THR A 85 23.68 7.77 -6.64
CA THR A 85 23.60 7.42 -8.06
C THR A 85 22.46 6.46 -8.36
N ALA A 86 22.09 5.61 -7.41
CA ALA A 86 20.89 4.77 -7.53
C ALA A 86 19.65 5.51 -7.03
N PRO A 87 18.47 5.22 -7.61
CA PRO A 87 17.21 5.73 -7.10
C PRO A 87 16.93 5.30 -5.67
N VAL A 88 16.22 6.14 -4.93
CA VAL A 88 15.65 5.78 -3.63
C VAL A 88 14.60 4.68 -3.86
N ALA A 89 14.61 3.65 -3.02
CA ALA A 89 13.79 2.45 -3.23
C ALA A 89 13.21 1.90 -1.91
N SER A 90 12.11 1.17 -1.94
CA SER A 90 11.71 0.30 -0.81
C SER A 90 12.32 -1.09 -1.04
N ALA A 91 13.46 -1.40 -0.42
CA ALA A 91 14.23 -2.60 -0.81
C ALA A 91 14.88 -3.38 0.34
N ARG A 92 14.74 -2.93 1.59
CA ARG A 92 15.49 -3.49 2.73
C ARG A 92 14.53 -4.04 3.79
N SER A 93 14.76 -5.26 4.27
CA SER A 93 13.92 -5.88 5.31
C SER A 93 14.20 -5.33 6.72
N GLU A 94 15.32 -4.64 6.90
CA GLU A 94 15.77 -4.08 8.18
C GLU A 94 16.27 -2.65 7.97
N ALA A 95 16.03 -1.80 8.96
CA ALA A 95 16.47 -0.41 8.94
C ALA A 95 17.87 -0.27 9.55
N SER A 96 18.75 0.42 8.84
CA SER A 96 20.10 0.78 9.25
C SER A 96 20.34 2.28 8.99
N THR A 97 21.56 2.67 8.65
CA THR A 97 21.94 4.07 8.35
C THR A 97 21.26 4.58 7.09
N ASP A 98 21.09 3.74 6.07
CA ASP A 98 20.63 4.12 4.74
C ASP A 98 19.11 4.29 4.65
N GLU A 99 18.39 3.73 5.61
CA GLU A 99 16.92 3.78 5.73
C GLU A 99 16.43 4.94 6.60
N LYS A 100 17.35 5.78 7.10
CA LYS A 100 17.05 6.92 7.96
C LYS A 100 16.94 8.20 7.17
N PHE A 101 15.88 8.96 7.43
CA PHE A 101 15.61 10.23 6.77
C PHE A 101 15.23 11.31 7.78
N PHE A 102 15.64 12.54 7.51
CA PHE A 102 15.24 13.71 8.26
C PHE A 102 14.20 14.49 7.46
N PHE A 103 13.12 14.90 8.13
CA PHE A 103 12.02 15.66 7.55
C PHE A 103 12.07 17.09 8.06
N LEU A 104 12.43 18.01 7.17
CA LEU A 104 12.59 19.42 7.48
C LEU A 104 11.36 20.17 6.97
N GLN A 105 10.47 20.57 7.88
CA GLN A 105 9.18 21.18 7.53
C GLN A 105 9.35 22.61 7.00
N THR A 106 8.93 22.87 5.76
CA THR A 106 9.03 24.19 5.11
C THR A 106 7.72 24.97 5.10
N GLY A 107 6.59 24.33 5.39
CA GLY A 107 5.25 24.93 5.36
C GLY A 107 4.18 24.00 5.92
N THR A 108 2.91 24.32 5.69
CA THR A 108 1.79 23.47 6.12
C THR A 108 1.83 22.16 5.35
N ASN A 109 2.20 21.07 6.02
CA ASN A 109 2.38 19.72 5.46
C ASN A 109 3.43 19.59 4.35
N THR A 110 4.26 20.61 4.10
CA THR A 110 5.35 20.53 3.11
C THR A 110 6.69 20.35 3.78
N TYR A 111 7.52 19.49 3.21
CA TYR A 111 8.79 19.04 3.79
C TYR A 111 9.88 18.96 2.72
N ILE A 112 11.11 19.20 3.15
CA ILE A 112 12.33 18.75 2.47
C ILE A 112 12.77 17.47 3.17
N ILE A 113 13.17 16.47 2.40
CA ILE A 113 13.65 15.19 2.94
C ILE A 113 15.15 15.10 2.74
N LYS A 114 15.88 14.79 3.80
CA LYS A 114 17.34 14.60 3.78
C LYS A 114 17.66 13.15 4.11
N ALA A 115 18.45 12.49 3.27
CA ALA A 115 18.92 11.12 3.53
C ALA A 115 20.06 11.14 4.56
N ASN A 116 20.03 10.20 5.50
CA ASN A 116 21.10 10.03 6.47
C ASN A 116 22.34 9.34 5.87
N SER A 117 22.17 8.50 4.83
CA SER A 117 23.25 7.75 4.17
C SER A 117 24.42 8.63 3.72
N ASN A 118 24.12 9.79 3.13
CA ASN A 118 25.13 10.68 2.56
C ASN A 118 24.91 12.16 2.91
N SER A 119 23.97 12.47 3.80
CA SER A 119 23.62 13.84 4.19
C SER A 119 23.17 14.75 3.02
N LEU A 120 22.74 14.18 1.89
CA LEU A 120 22.18 14.91 0.77
C LEU A 120 20.65 14.92 0.82
N TYR A 121 20.05 15.84 0.07
CA TYR A 121 18.60 15.98 -0.02
C TYR A 121 18.03 15.09 -1.12
N LEU A 122 16.78 14.69 -0.92
CA LEU A 122 16.02 14.03 -1.96
C LEU A 122 15.66 15.05 -3.04
N GLN A 123 15.75 14.63 -4.30
CA GLN A 123 15.24 15.36 -5.45
C GLN A 123 14.60 14.44 -6.47
N THR A 124 13.56 14.94 -7.12
CA THR A 124 12.90 14.30 -8.24
C THR A 124 13.55 14.78 -9.54
N ILE A 125 14.21 13.88 -10.26
CA ILE A 125 14.79 14.15 -11.59
C ILE A 125 14.22 13.14 -12.59
N GLY A 126 13.60 13.64 -13.66
CA GLY A 126 13.07 12.79 -14.73
C GLY A 126 12.04 11.77 -14.24
N GLY A 127 11.24 12.12 -13.23
CA GLY A 127 10.24 11.22 -12.64
C GLY A 127 10.82 10.11 -11.76
N THR A 128 12.06 10.24 -11.29
CA THR A 128 12.70 9.31 -10.35
C THR A 128 13.27 10.08 -9.16
N ILE A 129 13.22 9.49 -7.97
CA ILE A 129 13.72 10.12 -6.74
C ILE A 129 15.17 9.66 -6.48
N TYR A 130 16.06 10.62 -6.25
CA TYR A 130 17.46 10.38 -5.87
C TYR A 130 17.81 11.16 -4.61
N ASN A 131 18.77 10.69 -3.84
CA ASN A 131 19.35 11.41 -2.69
C ASN A 131 20.71 12.04 -3.06
N ASN A 132 20.75 12.87 -4.10
CA ASN A 132 21.97 13.51 -4.60
C ASN A 132 21.88 15.04 -4.70
N ALA A 133 20.83 15.67 -4.17
CA ALA A 133 20.75 17.12 -4.13
C ALA A 133 21.67 17.69 -3.04
N THR A 134 22.54 18.62 -3.41
CA THR A 134 23.39 19.36 -2.46
C THR A 134 22.68 20.56 -1.84
N GLN A 135 21.60 21.03 -2.45
CA GLN A 135 20.83 22.18 -2.00
C GLN A 135 19.51 21.73 -1.37
N ALA A 136 19.20 22.28 -0.19
CA ALA A 136 17.90 22.09 0.44
C ALA A 136 16.80 22.67 -0.46
N GLY A 137 15.71 21.93 -0.64
CA GLY A 137 14.58 22.39 -1.45
C GLY A 137 14.71 22.13 -2.94
N ALA A 138 15.71 21.34 -3.38
CA ALA A 138 15.77 20.83 -4.76
C ALA A 138 14.47 20.08 -5.16
N SER A 139 13.83 19.44 -4.19
CA SER A 139 12.41 19.07 -4.28
C SER A 139 11.74 19.31 -2.92
N VAL A 140 10.44 19.55 -2.97
CA VAL A 140 9.59 19.72 -1.80
C VAL A 140 8.46 18.71 -1.91
N TYR A 141 8.07 18.13 -0.78
CA TYR A 141 7.09 17.07 -0.71
C TYR A 141 5.94 17.44 0.22
N THR A 142 4.70 17.21 -0.21
CA THR A 142 3.55 17.24 0.69
C THR A 142 3.44 15.88 1.36
N ILE A 143 3.34 15.87 2.69
CA ILE A 143 3.14 14.65 3.48
C ILE A 143 1.75 14.69 4.09
N VAL A 144 0.97 13.66 3.80
CA VAL A 144 -0.41 13.54 4.27
C VAL A 144 -0.52 12.31 5.15
N ALA A 145 -1.08 12.48 6.34
CA ALA A 145 -1.42 11.35 7.20
C ALA A 145 -2.41 10.44 6.50
N GLN A 146 -2.18 9.14 6.61
CA GLN A 146 -3.05 8.11 6.09
C GLN A 146 -3.48 7.22 7.24
N THR A 147 -4.72 6.75 7.19
CA THR A 147 -5.11 5.63 8.02
C THR A 147 -4.37 4.42 7.46
N ALA A 148 -3.50 3.79 8.26
CA ALA A 148 -2.93 2.50 7.90
C ALA A 148 -4.08 1.59 7.45
N PRO A 149 -3.99 0.90 6.31
CA PRO A 149 -5.02 -0.03 5.88
C PRO A 149 -5.28 -1.02 7.02
N VAL A 150 -6.43 -0.91 7.69
CA VAL A 150 -6.70 -1.74 8.86
C VAL A 150 -6.85 -3.17 8.35
N THR A 151 -5.87 -4.02 8.69
CA THR A 151 -6.03 -5.46 8.54
C THR A 151 -7.21 -5.84 9.40
N VAL A 152 -8.23 -6.44 8.79
CA VAL A 152 -9.44 -6.80 9.55
C VAL A 152 -9.01 -7.81 10.62
N ALA A 153 -9.10 -7.41 11.89
CA ALA A 153 -8.73 -8.29 13.01
C ALA A 153 -9.62 -9.54 13.02
N GLU A 154 -9.04 -10.62 13.54
CA GLU A 154 -9.60 -11.97 13.78
C GLU A 154 -11.14 -11.99 13.99
N GLY A 155 -11.82 -12.95 13.36
CA GLY A 155 -13.23 -13.25 13.67
C GLY A 155 -14.30 -12.31 13.11
N THR A 156 -13.93 -11.26 12.35
CA THR A 156 -14.91 -10.26 11.89
C THR A 156 -15.58 -10.59 10.55
N LEU A 157 -14.96 -11.42 9.69
CA LEU A 157 -15.50 -11.67 8.35
C LEU A 157 -16.48 -12.85 8.34
N GLY A 158 -16.10 -14.01 8.90
CA GLY A 158 -17.02 -15.15 9.02
C GLY A 158 -17.55 -15.59 7.66
N GLU A 159 -18.83 -15.94 7.59
CA GLU A 159 -19.51 -16.24 6.32
C GLU A 159 -19.95 -14.94 5.64
N VAL A 160 -19.48 -14.69 4.42
CA VAL A 160 -19.71 -13.47 3.67
C VAL A 160 -20.18 -13.74 2.24
N PHE A 161 -20.92 -12.78 1.70
CA PHE A 161 -20.97 -12.54 0.28
C PHE A 161 -19.89 -11.53 -0.10
N ILE A 162 -19.14 -11.81 -1.16
CA ILE A 162 -18.20 -10.86 -1.77
C ILE A 162 -18.94 -10.19 -2.91
N GLU A 163 -19.17 -8.88 -2.83
CA GLU A 163 -19.79 -8.09 -3.91
C GLU A 163 -18.72 -7.23 -4.57
N ASP A 164 -18.59 -7.35 -5.90
CA ASP A 164 -17.77 -6.43 -6.69
C ASP A 164 -18.50 -5.10 -6.85
N ILE A 165 -17.94 -4.02 -6.32
CA ILE A 165 -18.58 -2.69 -6.29
C ILE A 165 -18.89 -2.18 -7.69
N THR A 166 -18.01 -2.44 -8.66
CA THR A 166 -18.14 -1.91 -10.02
C THR A 166 -19.34 -2.50 -10.73
N SER A 167 -19.54 -3.81 -10.63
CA SER A 167 -20.64 -4.52 -11.27
C SER A 167 -21.90 -4.64 -10.41
N SER A 168 -21.79 -4.42 -9.10
CA SER A 168 -22.85 -4.72 -8.11
C SER A 168 -23.32 -6.18 -8.18
N LEU A 169 -22.40 -7.09 -8.55
CA LEU A 169 -22.63 -8.53 -8.60
C LEU A 169 -21.86 -9.21 -7.48
N TYR A 170 -22.50 -10.19 -6.86
CA TYR A 170 -21.88 -11.13 -5.95
C TYR A 170 -21.04 -12.15 -6.72
N VAL A 171 -19.89 -12.44 -6.14
CA VAL A 171 -18.94 -13.45 -6.62
C VAL A 171 -19.52 -14.84 -6.42
N THR A 172 -19.40 -15.67 -7.45
CA THR A 172 -19.73 -17.09 -7.42
C THR A 172 -18.56 -17.89 -7.96
N VAL A 173 -18.57 -19.19 -7.72
CA VAL A 173 -17.65 -20.13 -8.39
C VAL A 173 -18.33 -20.69 -9.63
N SER A 174 -17.71 -20.49 -10.79
CA SER A 174 -18.20 -20.98 -12.09
C SER A 174 -18.02 -22.50 -12.22
N GLY A 175 -18.57 -23.09 -13.28
CA GLY A 175 -18.37 -24.52 -13.59
C GLY A 175 -16.91 -24.92 -13.87
N SER A 176 -16.01 -23.96 -14.07
CA SER A 176 -14.56 -24.18 -14.19
C SER A 176 -13.80 -23.88 -12.89
N SER A 177 -14.52 -23.85 -11.77
CA SER A 177 -14.01 -23.46 -10.45
C SER A 177 -13.51 -22.01 -10.33
N ALA A 178 -13.69 -21.18 -11.35
CA ALA A 178 -13.20 -19.81 -11.37
C ALA A 178 -14.12 -18.87 -10.58
N LEU A 179 -13.54 -17.91 -9.85
CA LEU A 179 -14.29 -16.87 -9.17
C LEU A 179 -14.73 -15.80 -10.17
N VAL A 180 -16.04 -15.61 -10.31
CA VAL A 180 -16.63 -14.67 -11.25
C VAL A 180 -17.80 -13.95 -10.59
N PRO A 181 -17.91 -12.62 -10.66
CA PRO A 181 -19.13 -11.90 -10.31
C PRO A 181 -20.24 -12.22 -11.33
N THR A 182 -21.32 -12.89 -10.91
CA THR A 182 -22.35 -13.37 -11.85
C THR A 182 -23.78 -13.04 -11.46
N THR A 183 -24.06 -12.77 -10.17
CA THR A 183 -25.43 -12.66 -9.67
C THR A 183 -25.62 -11.41 -8.83
N SER A 184 -26.74 -10.70 -8.99
CA SER A 184 -27.14 -9.60 -8.11
C SER A 184 -27.91 -10.06 -6.87
N VAL A 185 -28.10 -11.37 -6.72
CA VAL A 185 -28.86 -11.98 -5.62
C VAL A 185 -27.93 -12.76 -4.70
N ARG A 186 -28.09 -12.53 -3.39
CA ARG A 186 -27.45 -13.32 -2.33
C ARG A 186 -28.02 -14.74 -2.34
N ALA A 187 -27.21 -15.70 -2.73
CA ALA A 187 -27.59 -17.11 -2.84
C ALA A 187 -26.52 -18.01 -2.24
N ASN A 188 -26.88 -19.23 -1.84
CA ASN A 188 -25.95 -20.15 -1.17
C ASN A 188 -24.66 -20.41 -1.98
N GLY A 189 -24.74 -20.46 -3.32
CA GLY A 189 -23.58 -20.60 -4.21
C GLY A 189 -22.66 -19.36 -4.31
N ALA A 190 -22.92 -18.31 -3.53
CA ALA A 190 -22.13 -17.08 -3.45
C ALA A 190 -21.57 -16.82 -2.05
N ILE A 191 -21.66 -17.80 -1.14
CA ILE A 191 -21.17 -17.66 0.23
C ILE A 191 -19.73 -18.18 0.32
N PHE A 192 -18.88 -17.35 0.90
CA PHE A 192 -17.50 -17.68 1.24
C PHE A 192 -17.31 -17.58 2.75
N ARG A 193 -16.47 -18.44 3.32
CA ARG A 193 -15.98 -18.26 4.69
C ARG A 193 -14.60 -17.65 4.65
N MET A 194 -14.40 -16.55 5.36
CA MET A 194 -13.12 -15.87 5.46
C MET A 194 -12.62 -15.87 6.90
N TYR A 195 -11.41 -16.41 7.12
CA TYR A 195 -10.82 -16.55 8.46
C TYR A 195 -9.29 -16.66 8.43
N GLY A 196 -8.65 -16.22 9.50
CA GLY A 196 -7.20 -16.19 9.70
C GLY A 196 -6.79 -15.06 10.65
N ASP A 197 -5.56 -15.10 11.15
CA ASP A 197 -5.00 -14.09 12.07
C ASP A 197 -4.33 -12.96 11.27
N THR A 198 -3.07 -13.15 10.86
CA THR A 198 -2.33 -12.19 10.02
C THR A 198 -2.75 -12.23 8.55
N LEU A 199 -3.03 -13.44 8.05
CA LEU A 199 -3.45 -13.71 6.68
C LEU A 199 -4.74 -14.50 6.71
N ALA A 200 -5.73 -14.06 5.95
CA ALA A 200 -7.01 -14.72 5.80
C ALA A 200 -6.96 -15.75 4.69
N THR A 201 -7.67 -16.85 4.89
CA THR A 201 -8.06 -17.78 3.84
C THR A 201 -9.46 -17.46 3.36
N ILE A 202 -9.79 -17.84 2.13
CA ILE A 202 -11.13 -17.72 1.55
C ILE A 202 -11.57 -19.13 1.16
N GLU A 203 -12.58 -19.65 1.84
CA GLU A 203 -13.16 -20.98 1.59
C GLU A 203 -14.49 -20.80 0.87
N TYR A 204 -14.70 -21.50 -0.25
CA TYR A 204 -15.99 -21.55 -0.90
C TYR A 204 -16.92 -22.52 -0.15
N LEU A 205 -17.96 -21.98 0.50
CA LEU A 205 -18.73 -22.73 1.50
C LEU A 205 -19.48 -23.94 0.92
N THR A 206 -19.84 -23.90 -0.37
CA THR A 206 -20.58 -24.99 -1.02
C THR A 206 -19.75 -26.27 -1.14
N THR A 207 -18.44 -26.15 -1.41
CA THR A 207 -17.56 -27.31 -1.65
C THR A 207 -16.54 -27.52 -0.52
N GLY A 208 -16.28 -26.51 0.30
CA GLY A 208 -15.21 -26.52 1.29
C GLY A 208 -13.81 -26.31 0.68
N GLU A 209 -13.75 -25.93 -0.60
CA GLU A 209 -12.49 -25.69 -1.30
C GLU A 209 -12.00 -24.25 -1.08
N PHE A 210 -10.72 -24.09 -0.87
CA PHE A 210 -10.07 -22.81 -0.72
C PHE A 210 -9.78 -22.18 -2.07
N VAL A 211 -9.92 -20.86 -2.10
CA VAL A 211 -9.63 -20.01 -3.25
C VAL A 211 -8.12 -19.87 -3.38
N THR A 212 -7.62 -20.28 -4.53
CA THR A 212 -6.21 -20.28 -4.92
C THR A 212 -5.95 -19.10 -5.84
N ALA A 213 -4.99 -18.25 -5.46
CA ALA A 213 -4.42 -17.22 -6.31
C ALA A 213 -3.45 -17.82 -7.34
N THR A 214 -3.18 -17.11 -8.44
CA THR A 214 -2.26 -17.61 -9.48
C THR A 214 -0.98 -16.78 -9.49
N MET A 215 0.20 -17.41 -9.53
CA MET A 215 1.48 -16.67 -9.50
C MET A 215 1.63 -15.63 -10.63
N PRO A 216 1.25 -15.90 -11.90
CA PRO A 216 1.32 -14.90 -12.96
C PRO A 216 0.32 -13.76 -12.76
N GLY A 217 -0.68 -13.92 -11.89
CA GLY A 217 -1.70 -12.93 -11.57
C GLY A 217 -2.72 -12.68 -12.68
N ASN A 218 -2.56 -13.26 -13.86
CA ASN A 218 -3.39 -13.01 -15.04
C ASN A 218 -4.43 -14.10 -15.33
N GLN A 219 -4.50 -15.12 -14.48
CA GLN A 219 -5.53 -16.16 -14.53
C GLN A 219 -6.54 -15.94 -13.41
N PRO A 220 -7.82 -16.33 -13.63
CA PRO A 220 -8.83 -16.28 -12.58
C PRO A 220 -8.41 -17.07 -11.36
N LEU A 221 -8.73 -16.55 -10.18
CA LEU A 221 -8.68 -17.28 -8.93
C LEU A 221 -9.61 -18.49 -9.02
N THR A 222 -9.19 -19.62 -8.47
CA THR A 222 -9.94 -20.87 -8.54
C THR A 222 -10.17 -21.47 -7.17
N ALA A 223 -11.37 -21.97 -6.87
CA ALA A 223 -11.64 -22.75 -5.67
C ALA A 223 -11.44 -24.25 -5.99
N THR A 224 -10.31 -24.84 -5.62
CA THR A 224 -9.94 -26.21 -6.06
C THR A 224 -9.19 -27.06 -5.03
N VAL A 225 -8.77 -26.50 -3.89
CA VAL A 225 -7.92 -27.21 -2.93
C VAL A 225 -8.60 -27.35 -1.58
N MET A 226 -8.40 -28.47 -0.90
CA MET A 226 -9.02 -28.76 0.41
C MET A 226 -8.16 -28.33 1.61
N THR A 227 -6.94 -27.86 1.37
CA THR A 227 -6.01 -27.46 2.42
C THR A 227 -5.26 -26.23 1.94
N PRO A 228 -5.35 -25.09 2.67
CA PRO A 228 -4.73 -23.87 2.24
C PRO A 228 -3.21 -23.93 2.44
N SER A 229 -2.51 -23.26 1.55
CA SER A 229 -1.08 -22.96 1.61
C SER A 229 -0.87 -21.46 1.34
N THR A 230 0.36 -21.04 1.08
CA THR A 230 0.69 -19.65 0.70
C THR A 230 -0.10 -19.11 -0.49
N TRP A 231 -0.66 -19.97 -1.34
CA TRP A 231 -1.45 -19.60 -2.51
C TRP A 231 -2.90 -19.26 -2.19
N GLU A 232 -3.37 -19.68 -1.01
CA GLU A 232 -4.74 -19.49 -0.51
C GLU A 232 -4.80 -18.45 0.63
N GLU A 233 -3.68 -17.76 0.86
CA GLU A 233 -3.55 -16.73 1.89
C GLU A 233 -3.70 -15.32 1.28
N TYR A 234 -4.42 -14.47 2.00
CA TYR A 234 -4.78 -13.13 1.57
C TYR A 234 -4.68 -12.11 2.69
N SER A 235 -4.19 -10.92 2.38
CA SER A 235 -4.38 -9.75 3.24
C SER A 235 -5.69 -9.06 2.85
N VAL A 236 -6.56 -8.83 3.83
CA VAL A 236 -7.84 -8.14 3.64
C VAL A 236 -7.76 -6.79 4.32
N PHE A 237 -7.92 -5.73 3.54
CA PHE A 237 -7.76 -4.36 3.99
C PHE A 237 -9.12 -3.68 4.05
N TYR A 238 -9.50 -3.19 5.22
CA TYR A 238 -10.63 -2.28 5.33
C TYR A 238 -10.23 -0.91 4.79
N LEU A 239 -11.02 -0.39 3.86
CA LEU A 239 -10.84 0.94 3.28
C LEU A 239 -11.71 1.95 4.05
N THR A 240 -12.99 2.02 3.70
CA THR A 240 -13.98 2.92 4.31
C THR A 240 -15.39 2.45 3.98
N SER A 241 -16.38 2.78 4.82
CA SER A 241 -17.80 2.49 4.56
C SER A 241 -18.12 1.02 4.23
N GLY A 242 -17.39 0.08 4.84
CA GLY A 242 -17.60 -1.36 4.61
C GLY A 242 -17.00 -1.89 3.30
N ARG A 243 -16.11 -1.10 2.66
CA ARG A 243 -15.39 -1.47 1.45
C ARG A 243 -14.02 -2.03 1.78
N TYR A 244 -13.60 -3.02 1.00
CA TYR A 244 -12.39 -3.78 1.22
C TYR A 244 -11.56 -3.91 -0.06
N ALA A 245 -10.24 -3.92 0.09
CA ALA A 245 -9.32 -4.43 -0.91
C ALA A 245 -8.78 -5.78 -0.42
N ILE A 246 -8.56 -6.71 -1.33
CA ILE A 246 -8.01 -8.04 -1.02
C ILE A 246 -6.71 -8.21 -1.80
N LYS A 247 -5.66 -8.71 -1.16
CA LYS A 247 -4.33 -8.91 -1.75
C LYS A 247 -3.92 -10.35 -1.58
N ALA A 248 -3.48 -10.99 -2.66
CA ALA A 248 -2.95 -12.34 -2.62
C ALA A 248 -1.54 -12.35 -2.00
N ASN A 249 -1.31 -13.23 -1.03
CA ASN A 249 0.00 -13.41 -0.41
C ASN A 249 1.02 -13.99 -1.41
N SER A 250 0.56 -14.84 -2.33
CA SER A 250 1.41 -15.56 -3.29
C SER A 250 2.26 -14.70 -4.21
N ASN A 251 1.76 -13.54 -4.64
CA ASN A 251 2.47 -12.62 -5.52
C ASN A 251 2.44 -11.16 -5.06
N GLY A 252 1.79 -10.88 -3.93
CA GLY A 252 1.69 -9.54 -3.39
C GLY A 252 0.89 -8.57 -4.26
N LEU A 253 -0.02 -9.05 -5.11
CA LEU A 253 -0.88 -8.22 -5.94
C LEU A 253 -2.33 -8.23 -5.43
N TYR A 254 -3.03 -7.12 -5.65
CA TYR A 254 -4.43 -6.96 -5.31
C TYR A 254 -5.34 -7.73 -6.27
N LEU A 255 -6.46 -8.18 -5.74
CA LEU A 255 -7.51 -8.77 -6.54
C LEU A 255 -8.18 -7.70 -7.40
N GLN A 256 -8.48 -8.07 -8.63
CA GLN A 256 -9.17 -7.23 -9.60
C GLN A 256 -10.18 -8.08 -10.36
N THR A 257 -11.37 -7.52 -10.54
CA THR A 257 -12.38 -8.09 -11.43
C THR A 257 -12.05 -7.71 -12.87
N THR A 258 -11.96 -8.73 -13.72
CA THR A 258 -11.73 -8.60 -15.16
C THR A 258 -12.79 -9.35 -15.94
N SER A 259 -12.75 -9.29 -17.27
CA SER A 259 -13.62 -10.10 -18.13
C SER A 259 -13.39 -11.61 -17.98
N ALA A 260 -12.24 -12.04 -17.45
CA ALA A 260 -11.96 -13.45 -17.20
C ALA A 260 -12.47 -13.94 -15.83
N GLY A 261 -12.89 -13.02 -14.94
CA GLY A 261 -13.17 -13.29 -13.54
C GLY A 261 -12.29 -12.45 -12.61
N ILE A 262 -12.21 -12.85 -11.34
CA ILE A 262 -11.33 -12.22 -10.36
C ILE A 262 -9.92 -12.77 -10.54
N VAL A 263 -8.95 -11.88 -10.73
CA VAL A 263 -7.53 -12.19 -10.90
C VAL A 263 -6.70 -11.44 -9.87
N ASN A 264 -5.46 -11.86 -9.59
CA ASN A 264 -4.53 -11.19 -8.68
C ASN A 264 -3.40 -10.47 -9.44
N SER A 265 -3.76 -9.43 -10.22
CA SER A 265 -2.80 -8.66 -11.06
C SER A 265 -2.70 -7.17 -10.72
N ALA A 266 -3.54 -6.64 -9.82
CA ALA A 266 -3.54 -5.20 -9.55
C ALA A 266 -2.37 -4.80 -8.65
N PHE A 267 -1.65 -3.74 -9.04
CA PHE A 267 -0.45 -3.29 -8.35
C PHE A 267 -0.70 -2.40 -7.14
N SER A 268 -1.94 -1.94 -6.95
CA SER A 268 -2.34 -1.07 -5.84
C SER A 268 -3.81 -1.28 -5.51
N GLN A 269 -4.22 -0.83 -4.32
CA GLN A 269 -5.64 -0.80 -3.92
C GLN A 269 -6.50 -0.01 -4.91
N ALA A 270 -5.94 1.04 -5.53
CA ALA A 270 -6.66 1.89 -6.47
C ALA A 270 -6.84 1.26 -7.87
N SER A 271 -5.91 0.41 -8.30
CA SER A 271 -6.05 -0.37 -9.54
C SER A 271 -6.80 -1.69 -9.32
N GLY A 272 -6.86 -2.16 -8.06
CA GLY A 272 -7.60 -3.35 -7.66
C GLY A 272 -9.10 -3.09 -7.65
N SER A 273 -9.86 -4.18 -7.71
CA SER A 273 -11.30 -4.09 -7.44
C SER A 273 -11.52 -3.83 -5.97
N VAL A 274 -12.52 -3.01 -5.70
CA VAL A 274 -13.04 -2.78 -4.35
C VAL A 274 -14.25 -3.68 -4.16
N TYR A 275 -14.30 -4.33 -3.00
CA TYR A 275 -15.35 -5.27 -2.67
C TYR A 275 -16.14 -4.82 -1.44
N ASN A 276 -17.45 -5.09 -1.41
CA ASN A 276 -18.17 -5.16 -0.15
C ASN A 276 -18.10 -6.60 0.37
N LEU A 277 -17.75 -6.76 1.65
CA LEU A 277 -17.86 -8.03 2.35
C LEU A 277 -19.13 -7.98 3.20
N VAL A 278 -20.16 -8.69 2.76
CA VAL A 278 -21.49 -8.63 3.36
C VAL A 278 -21.74 -9.88 4.18
N ASN A 279 -21.99 -9.73 5.48
CA ASN A 279 -22.24 -10.87 6.36
C ASN A 279 -23.44 -11.71 5.87
N ALA A 280 -23.22 -13.01 5.68
CA ALA A 280 -24.22 -13.98 5.25
C ALA A 280 -25.08 -14.52 6.40
N ASN A 281 -24.62 -14.37 7.65
CA ASN A 281 -25.30 -14.82 8.86
C ASN A 281 -25.27 -13.71 9.95
N PRO A 282 -26.11 -12.67 9.86
CA PRO A 282 -26.08 -11.53 10.79
C PRO A 282 -26.46 -11.88 12.25
N GLY A 283 -26.87 -13.13 12.54
CA GLY A 283 -27.41 -13.57 13.84
C GLY A 283 -26.51 -14.47 14.69
N ARG A 284 -25.31 -14.84 14.25
CA ARG A 284 -24.35 -15.60 15.07
C ARG A 284 -23.07 -14.78 15.21
N ARG A 285 -22.89 -14.17 16.39
CA ARG A 285 -21.61 -13.64 16.86
C ARG A 285 -21.05 -14.61 17.90
#